data_AF-A0A9E0RQT6-F1
#
_entry.id   AF-A0A9E0RQT6-F1
#
_cell.length_a   1.000
_cell.length_b   1.000
_cell.length_c   1.000
_cell.angle_alpha   90.00
_cell.angle_beta   90.00
_cell.angle_gamma   90.00
#
_symmetry.space_group_name_H-M   'P 1'
#
loop_
_entity.id
_entity.type
_entity.pdbx_description
1 polymer ?
#
loop_
_entity_poly.entity_id
_entity_poly.type
_entity_poly.pdbx_seq_one_letter_code
_entity_poly.pdbx_strand_id
1 'polypeptide(L)'
;MLDISELPSEPQSEDWGFVFAGRNTVTSLRGQPGLPWRLSEVTEQWGVSFADAVPVGRWQDRGVWAFSVPEDSINQTEHLSGNLYGLLGRVEDSLFHAHGRAYQLLYWRDTHRHCGRCGSLTRAIEDGRAVLCDSCSLRVYPRVSPCVIVLVSKG
;
A
#
# COMPACT_ATOMS: atom_id res chain seq x y z
N MET A 1 -10.58 6.34 -11.09
CA MET A 1 -9.42 5.44 -11.27
C MET A 1 -8.24 6.04 -10.52
N LEU A 2 -7.32 5.22 -10.01
CA LEU A 2 -6.09 5.68 -9.35
C LEU A 2 -5.15 6.30 -10.40
N ASP A 3 -4.76 7.55 -10.21
CA ASP A 3 -3.72 8.23 -10.98
C ASP A 3 -2.36 8.01 -10.30
N ILE A 4 -1.36 7.69 -11.10
CA ILE A 4 0.01 7.40 -10.64
C ILE A 4 1.05 8.28 -11.35
N SER A 5 0.60 9.20 -12.22
CA SER A 5 1.48 10.12 -12.95
C SER A 5 2.23 11.03 -12.00
N GLU A 6 1.54 11.50 -10.96
CA GLU A 6 2.05 12.28 -9.85
C GLU A 6 1.78 11.56 -8.52
N LEU A 7 2.77 11.53 -7.64
CA LEU A 7 2.62 10.97 -6.30
C LEU A 7 2.36 12.08 -5.29
N PRO A 8 1.52 11.84 -4.27
CA PRO A 8 1.34 12.82 -3.21
C PRO A 8 2.65 12.96 -2.42
N SER A 9 3.06 14.21 -2.18
CA SER A 9 4.33 14.52 -1.50
C SER A 9 4.18 14.56 0.02
N GLU A 10 3.05 15.09 0.49
CA GLU A 10 2.76 15.27 1.91
C GLU A 10 1.34 14.78 2.23
N PRO A 11 1.16 13.95 3.27
CA PRO A 11 -0.14 13.42 3.63
C PRO A 11 -1.04 14.49 4.25
N GLN A 12 -2.29 14.55 3.77
CA GLN A 12 -3.34 15.40 4.31
C GLN A 12 -4.37 14.58 5.09
N SER A 13 -5.03 15.17 6.10
CA SER A 13 -6.02 14.45 6.93
C SER A 13 -7.16 13.83 6.12
N GLU A 14 -7.53 14.50 5.04
CA GLU A 14 -8.62 14.15 4.13
C GLU A 14 -8.22 13.12 3.06
N ASP A 15 -6.93 12.79 2.94
CA ASP A 15 -6.44 11.80 1.99
C ASP A 15 -6.96 10.39 2.31
N TRP A 16 -6.77 9.47 1.36
CA TRP A 16 -7.13 8.07 1.50
C TRP A 16 -5.98 7.22 2.04
N GLY A 17 -6.28 6.37 3.02
CA GLY A 17 -5.36 5.44 3.64
C GLY A 17 -5.77 3.99 3.42
N PHE A 18 -4.92 3.22 2.74
CA PHE A 18 -5.01 1.76 2.70
C PHE A 18 -4.17 1.19 3.85
N VAL A 19 -4.80 0.42 4.74
CA VAL A 19 -4.17 -0.10 5.95
C VAL A 19 -3.99 -1.60 5.84
N PHE A 20 -2.82 -2.09 6.20
CA PHE A 20 -2.46 -3.50 6.15
C PHE A 20 -1.89 -3.97 7.49
N ALA A 21 -2.37 -5.14 7.93
CA ALA A 21 -1.80 -5.88 9.06
C ALA A 21 -1.16 -7.15 8.51
N GLY A 22 0.19 -7.17 8.50
CA GLY A 22 0.94 -8.21 7.80
C GLY A 22 0.58 -8.25 6.31
N ARG A 23 -0.08 -9.33 5.87
CA ARG A 23 -0.51 -9.53 4.48
C ARG A 23 -1.99 -9.18 4.22
N ASN A 24 -2.72 -8.82 5.27
CA ASN A 24 -4.16 -8.64 5.20
C ASN A 24 -4.51 -7.17 5.07
N THR A 25 -5.48 -6.87 4.21
CA THR A 25 -6.12 -5.55 4.19
C THR A 25 -6.99 -5.40 5.42
N VAL A 26 -7.02 -4.20 5.98
CA VAL A 26 -7.84 -3.84 7.13
C VAL A 26 -8.79 -2.73 6.69
N THR A 27 -10.10 -2.96 6.80
CA THR A 27 -11.15 -1.98 6.50
C THR A 27 -12.19 -1.93 7.61
N SER A 28 -13.03 -0.90 7.64
CA SER A 28 -14.09 -0.79 8.64
C SER A 28 -15.11 -1.93 8.49
N LEU A 29 -15.55 -2.52 9.61
CA LEU A 29 -16.64 -3.49 9.65
C LEU A 29 -18.02 -2.84 9.40
N ARG A 30 -18.13 -1.52 9.66
CA ARG A 30 -19.38 -0.76 9.51
C ARG A 30 -19.54 -0.11 8.14
N GLY A 31 -18.54 -0.23 7.27
CA GLY A 31 -18.52 0.36 5.93
C GLY A 31 -18.72 -0.65 4.81
N GLN A 32 -18.68 -0.18 3.56
CA GLN A 32 -18.62 -1.08 2.41
C GLN A 32 -17.25 -1.79 2.39
N PRO A 33 -17.20 -3.09 2.06
CA PRO A 33 -15.95 -3.83 1.96
C PRO A 33 -14.94 -3.15 1.04
N GLY A 34 -13.69 -3.06 1.48
CA GLY A 34 -12.61 -2.52 0.66
C GLY A 34 -12.51 -0.99 0.63
N LEU A 35 -13.44 -0.23 1.22
CA LEU A 35 -13.29 1.23 1.29
C LEU A 35 -12.02 1.61 2.06
N PRO A 36 -11.18 2.53 1.52
CA PRO A 36 -10.05 3.06 2.26
C PRO A 36 -10.53 3.97 3.39
N TRP A 37 -9.67 4.12 4.39
CA TRP A 37 -9.87 5.01 5.53
C TRP A 37 -9.53 6.45 5.16
N ARG A 38 -10.04 7.42 5.91
CA ARG A 38 -9.43 8.76 5.95
C ARG A 38 -8.13 8.71 6.72
N LEU A 39 -7.13 9.49 6.31
CA LEU A 39 -5.86 9.56 7.04
C LEU A 39 -6.04 10.00 8.49
N SER A 40 -6.99 10.90 8.77
CA SER A 40 -7.36 11.26 10.14
C SER A 40 -7.81 10.05 10.97
N GLU A 41 -8.65 9.18 10.40
CA GLU A 41 -9.15 7.97 11.06
C GLU A 41 -8.04 6.94 11.27
N VAL A 42 -7.10 6.83 10.32
CA VAL A 42 -5.94 5.93 10.44
C VAL A 42 -5.05 6.33 11.62
N THR A 43 -4.74 7.62 11.75
CA THR A 43 -3.94 8.11 12.88
C THR A 43 -4.68 7.98 14.20
N GLU A 44 -5.99 8.22 14.22
CA GLU A 44 -6.81 8.07 15.43
C GLU A 44 -6.87 6.61 15.92
N GLN A 45 -7.03 5.64 15.02
CA GLN A 45 -7.17 4.23 15.39
C GLN A 45 -5.85 3.56 15.77
N TRP A 46 -4.77 3.85 15.05
CA TRP A 46 -3.51 3.10 15.20
C TRP A 46 -2.33 3.95 15.69
N GLY A 47 -2.50 5.27 15.85
CA GLY A 47 -1.42 6.15 16.29
C GLY A 47 -0.20 6.17 15.36
N VAL A 48 -0.38 5.78 14.09
CA VAL A 48 0.72 5.72 13.12
C VAL A 48 1.17 7.10 12.69
N SER A 49 2.48 7.24 12.49
CA SER A 49 3.08 8.46 11.97
C SER A 49 2.91 8.53 10.46
N PHE A 50 2.64 9.74 9.97
CA PHE A 50 2.68 10.05 8.55
C PHE A 50 4.07 9.86 7.91
N ALA A 51 5.15 9.85 8.71
CA ALA A 51 6.49 9.55 8.22
C ALA A 51 6.63 8.11 7.70
N ASP A 52 5.77 7.19 8.16
CA ASP A 52 5.76 5.79 7.75
C ASP A 52 4.84 5.53 6.55
N ALA A 53 4.13 6.57 6.09
CA ALA A 53 3.19 6.46 4.98
C ALA A 53 3.92 6.26 3.65
N VAL A 54 3.49 5.25 2.88
CA VAL A 54 4.02 5.02 1.53
C VAL A 54 3.09 5.67 0.50
N PRO A 55 3.57 6.61 -0.33
CA PRO A 55 2.73 7.23 -1.35
C PRO A 55 2.37 6.23 -2.45
N VAL A 56 1.08 6.16 -2.81
CA VAL A 56 0.55 5.18 -3.78
C VAL A 56 0.17 5.84 -5.09
N GLY A 57 -0.44 7.03 -5.02
CA GLY A 57 -0.99 7.79 -6.15
C GLY A 57 -2.03 8.80 -5.69
N ARG A 58 -2.87 9.27 -6.60
CA ARG A 58 -4.03 10.13 -6.31
C ARG A 58 -5.33 9.45 -6.74
N TRP A 59 -6.38 9.62 -5.95
CA TRP A 59 -7.71 9.11 -6.30
C TRP A 59 -8.78 10.11 -5.89
N GLN A 60 -9.65 10.49 -6.84
CA GLN A 60 -10.67 11.52 -6.64
C GLN A 60 -10.07 12.85 -6.12
N ASP A 61 -8.96 13.28 -6.72
CA ASP A 61 -8.18 14.48 -6.36
C ASP A 61 -7.54 14.48 -4.95
N ARG A 62 -7.62 13.34 -4.23
CA ARG A 62 -7.00 13.16 -2.91
C ARG A 62 -5.75 12.30 -3.02
N GLY A 63 -4.77 12.54 -2.15
CA GLY A 63 -3.62 11.66 -2.01
C GLY A 63 -4.05 10.27 -1.53
N VAL A 64 -3.30 9.26 -1.94
CA VAL A 64 -3.50 7.87 -1.53
C VAL A 64 -2.21 7.35 -0.92
N TRP A 65 -2.34 6.81 0.28
CA TRP A 65 -1.22 6.36 1.11
C TRP A 65 -1.44 4.92 1.58
N ALA A 66 -0.35 4.20 1.81
CA ALA A 66 -0.38 2.86 2.40
C ALA A 66 0.31 2.86 3.76
N PHE A 67 -0.30 2.16 4.72
CA PHE A 67 0.18 2.01 6.09
C PHE A 67 0.29 0.54 6.48
N SER A 68 1.34 0.24 7.25
CA SER A 68 1.47 -1.04 7.95
C SER A 68 1.15 -0.81 9.43
N VAL A 69 0.28 -1.64 9.99
CA VAL A 69 -0.08 -1.61 11.42
C VAL A 69 0.22 -2.95 12.07
N PRO A 70 0.49 -2.99 13.39
CA PRO A 70 0.71 -4.24 14.12
C PRO A 70 -0.49 -5.19 14.02
N GLU A 71 -0.26 -6.49 13.85
CA GLU A 71 -1.35 -7.49 13.70
C GLU A 71 -2.21 -7.63 14.96
N ASP A 72 -1.65 -7.39 16.13
CA ASP A 72 -2.32 -7.39 17.43
C ASP A 72 -3.19 -6.15 17.69
N SER A 73 -3.06 -5.10 16.85
CA SER A 73 -3.88 -3.88 16.93
C SER A 73 -5.26 -4.03 16.26
N ILE A 74 -5.57 -5.20 15.69
CA ILE A 74 -6.80 -5.40 14.92
C ILE A 74 -7.96 -5.84 15.82
N ASN A 75 -8.87 -4.90 16.08
CA ASN A 75 -10.14 -5.19 16.74
C ASN A 75 -11.15 -5.87 15.80
N GLN A 76 -11.44 -7.16 16.01
CA GLN A 76 -12.37 -7.94 15.18
C GLN A 76 -13.83 -7.46 15.26
N THR A 77 -14.19 -6.67 16.26
CA THR A 77 -15.54 -6.09 16.38
C THR A 77 -15.71 -4.77 15.62
N GLU A 78 -14.60 -4.18 15.17
CA GLU A 78 -14.58 -2.89 14.47
C GLU A 78 -13.98 -2.98 13.07
N HIS A 79 -13.11 -3.97 12.84
CA HIS A 79 -12.35 -4.13 11.62
C HIS A 79 -12.70 -5.43 10.90
N LEU A 80 -12.84 -5.32 9.58
CA LEU A 80 -12.77 -6.45 8.68
C LEU A 80 -11.32 -6.61 8.22
N SER A 81 -10.71 -7.75 8.53
CA SER A 81 -9.36 -8.10 8.11
C SER A 81 -9.37 -9.37 7.26
N GLY A 82 -8.69 -9.34 6.12
CA GLY A 82 -8.63 -10.49 5.22
C GLY A 82 -7.60 -10.34 4.13
N ASN A 83 -7.34 -11.42 3.39
CA ASN A 83 -6.41 -11.37 2.27
C ASN A 83 -6.98 -10.48 1.13
N LEU A 84 -6.08 -9.95 0.30
CA LEU A 84 -6.47 -9.10 -0.83
C LEU A 84 -7.42 -9.80 -1.81
N TYR A 85 -7.23 -11.10 -2.05
CA TYR A 85 -8.08 -11.89 -2.94
C TYR A 85 -9.53 -12.00 -2.46
N GLY A 86 -9.79 -11.76 -1.16
CA GLY A 86 -11.13 -11.66 -0.61
C GLY A 86 -11.95 -10.54 -1.25
N LEU A 87 -11.30 -9.50 -1.77
CA LEU A 87 -11.95 -8.39 -2.48
C LEU A 87 -12.18 -8.68 -3.98
N LEU A 88 -11.49 -9.66 -4.57
CA LEU A 88 -11.56 -9.92 -6.02
C LEU A 88 -12.99 -10.29 -6.43
N GLY A 89 -13.57 -9.52 -7.37
CA GLY A 89 -14.94 -9.69 -7.84
C GLY A 89 -16.03 -9.29 -6.83
N ARG A 90 -15.65 -8.76 -5.65
CA ARG A 90 -16.59 -8.26 -4.62
C ARG A 90 -16.58 -6.74 -4.48
N VAL A 91 -15.58 -6.08 -5.06
CA VAL A 91 -15.47 -4.61 -5.13
C VAL A 91 -15.19 -4.19 -6.57
N GLU A 92 -15.34 -2.90 -6.85
CA GLU A 92 -14.95 -2.30 -8.13
C GLU A 92 -13.48 -2.60 -8.48
N ASP A 93 -13.21 -2.95 -9.74
CA ASP A 93 -11.86 -3.32 -10.21
C ASP A 93 -10.84 -2.22 -9.91
N SER A 94 -11.23 -0.96 -10.06
CA SER A 94 -10.35 0.18 -9.78
C SER A 94 -9.92 0.27 -8.31
N LEU A 95 -10.78 -0.15 -7.39
CA LEU A 95 -10.48 -0.20 -5.96
C LEU A 95 -9.60 -1.41 -5.63
N PHE A 96 -9.90 -2.58 -6.23
CA PHE A 96 -9.05 -3.76 -6.10
C PHE A 96 -7.62 -3.51 -6.59
N HIS A 97 -7.46 -2.87 -7.74
CA HIS A 97 -6.16 -2.48 -8.27
C HIS A 97 -5.42 -1.49 -7.37
N ALA A 98 -6.13 -0.52 -6.76
CA ALA A 98 -5.54 0.42 -5.82
C ALA A 98 -5.02 -0.27 -4.56
N HIS A 99 -5.80 -1.18 -3.97
CA HIS A 99 -5.36 -2.02 -2.86
C HIS A 99 -4.11 -2.85 -3.20
N GLY A 100 -4.11 -3.52 -4.35
CA GLY A 100 -3.00 -4.35 -4.79
C GLY A 100 -1.71 -3.54 -4.95
N ARG A 101 -1.80 -2.35 -5.57
CA ARG A 101 -0.66 -1.43 -5.69
C ARG A 101 -0.19 -0.95 -4.32
N ALA A 102 -1.10 -0.52 -3.45
CA ALA A 102 -0.79 -0.03 -2.12
C ALA A 102 0.00 -1.08 -1.31
N TYR A 103 -0.50 -2.32 -1.27
CA TYR A 103 0.18 -3.43 -0.61
C TYR A 103 1.55 -3.72 -1.23
N GLN A 104 1.65 -3.78 -2.57
CA GLN A 104 2.91 -4.06 -3.26
C GLN A 104 3.99 -3.02 -2.95
N LEU A 105 3.62 -1.74 -2.94
CA LEU A 105 4.55 -0.64 -2.63
C LEU A 105 4.97 -0.66 -1.16
N LEU A 106 4.02 -0.88 -0.25
CA LEU A 106 4.28 -0.99 1.18
C LEU A 106 5.23 -2.15 1.48
N TYR A 107 4.94 -3.34 0.95
CA TYR A 107 5.77 -4.53 1.08
C TYR A 107 7.16 -4.34 0.47
N TRP A 108 7.25 -3.71 -0.70
CA TRP A 108 8.53 -3.40 -1.31
C TRP A 108 9.36 -2.46 -0.43
N ARG A 109 8.75 -1.39 0.10
CA ARG A 109 9.43 -0.44 0.98
C ARG A 109 9.99 -1.13 2.22
N ASP A 110 9.18 -1.97 2.86
CA ASP A 110 9.57 -2.72 4.07
C ASP A 110 10.76 -3.67 3.81
N THR A 111 10.70 -4.41 2.69
CA THR A 111 11.75 -5.38 2.31
C THR A 111 13.02 -4.72 1.74
N HIS A 112 13.03 -3.41 1.51
CA HIS A 112 14.17 -2.66 0.97
C HIS A 112 14.67 -1.57 1.92
N ARG A 113 14.32 -1.61 3.21
CA ARG A 113 14.85 -0.70 4.24
C ARG A 113 16.38 -0.77 4.37
N HIS A 114 16.95 -1.93 4.09
CA HIS A 114 18.40 -2.17 4.04
C HIS A 114 18.85 -2.52 2.63
N CYS A 115 20.07 -2.13 2.28
CA CYS A 115 20.69 -2.39 0.99
C CYS A 115 21.05 -3.87 0.87
N GLY A 116 20.45 -4.57 -0.09
CA GLY A 116 20.78 -5.97 -0.38
C GLY A 116 22.22 -6.22 -0.86
N ARG A 117 23.00 -5.16 -1.17
CA ARG A 117 24.42 -5.27 -1.58
C ARG A 117 25.41 -5.08 -0.43
N CYS A 118 25.15 -4.16 0.50
CA CYS A 118 26.10 -3.80 1.56
C CYS A 118 25.53 -3.73 2.98
N GLY A 119 24.22 -3.95 3.17
CA GLY A 119 23.55 -3.95 4.48
C GLY A 119 23.20 -2.57 5.05
N SER A 120 23.77 -1.47 4.53
CA SER A 120 23.46 -0.11 4.97
C SER A 120 21.98 0.26 4.76
N LEU A 121 21.47 1.21 5.54
CA LEU A 121 20.12 1.76 5.34
C LEU A 121 19.95 2.36 3.94
N THR A 122 18.73 2.31 3.42
CA THR A 122 18.33 3.00 2.21
C THR A 122 17.39 4.15 2.52
N ARG A 123 17.33 5.14 1.63
CA ARG A 123 16.36 6.25 1.71
C ARG A 123 15.49 6.31 0.47
N ALA A 124 14.28 6.83 0.62
CA ALA A 124 13.41 7.12 -0.51
C ALA A 124 14.02 8.18 -1.45
N ILE A 125 13.82 8.00 -2.75
CA ILE A 125 14.12 8.96 -3.81
C ILE A 125 12.99 8.95 -4.84
N GLU A 126 12.94 9.97 -5.71
CA GLU A 126 11.89 10.12 -6.74
C GLU A 126 10.48 9.98 -6.17
N ASP A 127 10.19 10.79 -5.15
CA ASP A 127 8.86 10.84 -4.52
C ASP A 127 8.39 9.47 -4.01
N GLY A 128 9.33 8.61 -3.63
CA GLY A 128 9.05 7.28 -3.11
C GLY A 128 9.04 6.16 -4.15
N ARG A 129 9.29 6.44 -5.44
CA ARG A 129 9.36 5.44 -6.53
C ARG A 129 10.59 4.54 -6.48
N ALA A 130 11.63 4.96 -5.78
CA ALA A 130 12.85 4.17 -5.62
C ALA A 130 13.44 4.33 -4.22
N VAL A 131 14.37 3.43 -3.92
CA VAL A 131 15.30 3.56 -2.80
C VAL A 131 16.72 3.74 -3.31
N LEU A 132 17.51 4.53 -2.59
CA LEU A 132 18.94 4.71 -2.80
C LEU A 132 19.70 4.32 -1.54
N CYS A 133 20.79 3.57 -1.71
CA CYS A 133 21.80 3.38 -0.66
C CYS A 133 22.92 4.40 -0.85
N ASP A 134 23.08 5.33 0.09
CA ASP A 134 24.13 6.36 -0.01
C ASP A 134 25.55 5.78 0.15
N SER A 135 25.71 4.64 0.84
CA SER A 135 27.03 4.01 1.04
C SER A 135 27.64 3.39 -0.22
N CYS A 136 26.82 2.82 -1.10
CA CYS A 136 27.32 2.15 -2.30
C CYS A 136 26.68 2.67 -3.60
N SER A 137 25.75 3.62 -3.53
CA SER A 137 24.96 4.12 -4.66
C SER A 137 24.06 3.06 -5.33
N LEU A 138 23.70 1.98 -4.61
CA LEU A 138 22.72 1.02 -5.16
C LEU A 138 21.35 1.69 -5.23
N ARG A 139 20.73 1.61 -6.38
CA ARG A 139 19.39 2.10 -6.63
C ARG A 139 18.45 0.95 -6.96
N VAL A 140 17.29 0.89 -6.30
CA VAL A 140 16.32 -0.20 -6.49
C VAL A 140 14.92 0.38 -6.66
N TYR A 141 14.15 -0.22 -7.57
CA TYR A 141 12.76 0.12 -7.86
C TYR A 141 11.82 -1.03 -7.47
N PRO A 142 10.52 -0.77 -7.24
CA PRO A 142 9.52 -1.81 -7.08
C PRO A 142 9.53 -2.78 -8.27
N ARG A 143 9.53 -4.08 -7.98
CA ARG A 143 9.55 -5.12 -9.03
C ARG A 143 8.14 -5.45 -9.49
N VAL A 144 7.95 -5.56 -10.80
CA VAL A 144 6.78 -6.15 -11.43
C VAL A 144 7.22 -7.41 -12.15
N SER A 145 6.64 -8.56 -11.80
CA SER A 145 6.96 -9.85 -12.42
C SER A 145 6.00 -10.11 -13.59
N PRO A 146 6.49 -10.28 -14.83
CA PRO A 146 5.65 -10.68 -15.96
C PRO A 146 4.98 -12.04 -15.68
N CYS A 147 3.69 -12.17 -16.01
CA CYS A 147 2.92 -13.39 -15.82
C CYS A 147 2.03 -13.65 -17.04
N VAL A 148 1.82 -14.92 -17.38
CA VAL A 148 0.93 -15.36 -18.47
C VAL A 148 -0.16 -16.28 -17.91
N ILE A 149 -1.38 -16.13 -18.42
CA ILE A 149 -2.52 -17.01 -18.14
C ILE A 149 -3.12 -17.45 -19.49
N VAL A 150 -3.31 -18.75 -19.67
CA VAL A 150 -3.72 -19.33 -20.97
C VAL A 150 -4.85 -20.33 -20.75
N LEU A 151 -5.92 -20.21 -21.54
CA LEU A 151 -6.96 -21.23 -21.65
C LEU A 151 -6.57 -22.21 -22.77
N VAL A 152 -6.23 -23.44 -22.41
CA VAL A 152 -6.01 -24.52 -23.39
C VAL A 152 -7.35 -25.13 -23.74
N SER A 153 -7.71 -25.12 -25.02
CA SER A 153 -8.94 -25.73 -25.53
C SER A 153 -8.63 -26.74 -26.63
N LYS A 154 -9.43 -27.80 -26.68
CA LYS A 154 -9.48 -28.80 -27.75
C LYS A 154 -10.96 -29.03 -28.03
N GLY A 155 -11.37 -28.80 -29.28
CA GLY A 155 -12.77 -28.89 -29.71
C GLY A 155 -13.41 -30.24 -29.43
#